data_AF-A0A851TII2-F1
#
_entry.id   AF-A0A851TII2-F1
#
_cell.length_a   1.000
_cell.length_b   1.000
_cell.length_c   1.000
_cell.angle_alpha   90.00
_cell.angle_beta   90.00
_cell.angle_gamma   90.00
#
_symmetry.space_group_name_H-M   'P 1'
#
loop_
_entity.id
_entity.type
_entity.pdbx_description
1 polymer ?
#
loop_
_entity_poly.entity_id
_entity_poly.type
_entity_poly.pdbx_seq_one_letter_code
_entity_poly.pdbx_strand_id
1 'polypeptide(L)'
;AVGKSTFVKLLGRTFPEWHLVIEPVAQWQKVQAVGTREAPSPQGFGNLLQLLYQEPSRWSYTFQTYSCMSRLKVQLEPLAERLLKSPEPVQVFERSVYSDR
;
A
#
# COMPACT_ATOMS: atom_id res chain seq x y z
N ALA A 1 -0.72 7.74 -15.67
CA ALA A 1 -0.75 6.39 -15.07
C ALA A 1 -0.34 5.37 -16.14
N VAL A 2 0.59 4.44 -15.85
CA VAL A 2 1.15 3.49 -16.84
C VAL A 2 0.48 2.10 -16.84
N GLY A 3 -0.62 1.92 -16.10
CA GLY A 3 -1.41 0.68 -16.14
C GLY A 3 -0.95 -0.47 -15.23
N LYS A 4 -0.06 -0.23 -14.26
CA LYS A 4 0.44 -1.28 -13.32
C LYS A 4 -0.69 -2.07 -12.65
N SER A 5 -1.65 -1.39 -12.03
CA SER A 5 -2.75 -2.07 -11.33
C SER A 5 -3.64 -2.87 -12.29
N THR A 6 -3.75 -2.45 -13.56
CA THR A 6 -4.45 -3.22 -14.60
C THR A 6 -3.70 -4.51 -14.91
N PHE A 7 -2.38 -4.44 -15.06
CA PHE A 7 -1.55 -5.61 -15.31
C PHE A 7 -1.53 -6.58 -14.12
N VAL A 8 -1.43 -6.08 -12.89
CA VAL A 8 -1.53 -6.90 -11.67
C VAL A 8 -2.89 -7.63 -11.62
N LYS A 9 -3.99 -6.95 -11.95
CA LYS A 9 -5.32 -7.59 -12.04
C LYS A 9 -5.38 -8.70 -13.10
N LEU A 10 -4.68 -8.53 -14.23
CA LEU A 10 -4.59 -9.57 -15.25
C LEU A 10 -3.83 -10.78 -14.71
N LEU A 11 -2.66 -10.58 -14.09
CA LEU A 11 -1.88 -11.66 -13.47
C LEU A 11 -2.70 -12.46 -12.46
N GLY A 12 -3.55 -11.80 -11.66
CA GLY A 12 -4.37 -12.49 -10.66
C GLY A 12 -5.48 -13.34 -11.27
N ARG A 13 -5.89 -13.06 -12.51
CA ARG A 13 -6.82 -13.89 -13.27
C ARG A 13 -6.10 -15.04 -13.96
N THR A 14 -4.89 -14.80 -14.47
CA THR A 14 -4.08 -15.80 -15.19
C THR A 14 -3.46 -16.82 -14.24
N PHE A 15 -3.04 -16.39 -13.05
CA PHE A 15 -2.36 -17.20 -12.03
C PHE A 15 -3.08 -17.05 -10.68
N PRO A 16 -4.23 -17.73 -10.48
CA PRO A 16 -5.04 -17.58 -9.27
C PRO A 16 -4.32 -17.99 -7.98
N GLU A 17 -3.30 -18.84 -8.08
CA GLU A 17 -2.45 -19.35 -7.01
C GLU A 17 -1.41 -18.33 -6.51
N TRP A 18 -1.00 -17.39 -7.36
CA TRP A 18 -0.07 -16.33 -7.00
C TRP A 18 -0.69 -15.38 -5.98
N HIS A 19 0.15 -14.79 -5.15
CA HIS A 19 -0.27 -13.77 -4.20
C HIS A 19 0.15 -12.40 -4.68
N LEU A 20 -0.83 -11.53 -4.89
CA LEU A 20 -0.62 -10.21 -5.43
C LEU A 20 -0.89 -9.17 -4.36
N VAL A 21 0.11 -8.33 -4.10
CA VAL A 21 0.04 -7.24 -3.14
C VAL A 21 -0.07 -5.93 -3.90
N ILE A 22 -1.26 -5.33 -3.86
CA ILE A 22 -1.51 -4.02 -4.50
C ILE A 22 -1.00 -2.88 -3.63
N GLU A 23 -0.76 -1.74 -4.26
CA GLU A 23 -0.33 -0.54 -3.53
C GLU A 23 -1.43 -0.05 -2.58
N PRO A 24 -1.13 0.30 -1.32
CA PRO A 24 -2.12 0.71 -0.33
C PRO A 24 -2.61 2.15 -0.53
N VAL A 25 -2.93 2.55 -1.76
CA VAL A 25 -3.39 3.91 -2.11
C VAL A 25 -4.61 4.34 -1.28
N ALA A 26 -5.54 3.42 -1.03
CA ALA A 26 -6.71 3.68 -0.20
C ALA A 26 -6.36 4.06 1.24
N GLN A 27 -5.29 3.47 1.80
CA GLN A 27 -4.80 3.83 3.14
C GLN A 27 -4.23 5.25 3.15
N TRP A 28 -3.56 5.66 2.08
CA TRP A 28 -3.00 7.02 1.96
C TRP A 28 -4.06 8.09 1.74
N GLN A 29 -5.21 7.72 1.18
CA GLN A 29 -6.36 8.61 1.03
C GLN A 29 -7.21 8.72 2.31
N LYS A 30 -7.11 7.73 3.21
CA LYS A 30 -7.90 7.65 4.44
C LYS A 30 -7.01 7.19 5.59
N VAL A 31 -6.13 8.08 6.03
CA VAL A 31 -5.22 7.79 7.14
C VAL A 31 -6.02 7.65 8.43
N GLN A 32 -6.03 6.44 9.01
CA GLN A 32 -6.62 6.17 10.32
C GLN A 32 -5.50 6.00 11.36
N ALA A 33 -5.63 6.67 12.50
CA ALA A 33 -4.75 6.44 13.63
C ALA A 33 -5.16 5.14 14.35
N VAL A 34 -4.22 4.22 14.52
CA VAL A 34 -4.45 2.99 15.31
C VAL A 34 -4.44 3.39 16.78
N GLY A 35 -5.59 3.30 17.46
CA GLY A 35 -5.68 3.42 18.93
C GLY A 35 -6.69 4.43 19.48
N THR A 36 -7.27 5.33 18.68
CA THR A 36 -8.32 6.25 19.15
C THR A 36 -9.69 5.59 19.06
N ARG A 37 -10.10 4.96 20.17
CA ARG A 37 -11.47 4.48 20.41
C ARG A 37 -12.41 5.57 20.96
N GLU A 38 -12.05 6.85 20.87
CA GLU A 38 -12.87 7.94 21.39
C GLU A 38 -12.79 9.18 20.48
N ALA A 39 -13.99 9.63 20.09
CA ALA A 39 -14.33 10.82 19.32
C ALA A 39 -13.80 10.92 17.86
N PRO A 40 -14.67 11.07 16.85
CA PRO A 40 -14.25 11.62 15.57
C PRO A 40 -13.87 13.08 15.83
N SER A 41 -12.57 13.36 16.03
CA SER A 41 -12.11 14.72 15.84
C SER A 41 -12.44 15.07 14.38
N PRO A 42 -12.98 16.26 14.09
CA PRO A 42 -13.20 16.72 12.72
C PRO A 42 -11.87 16.94 11.96
N GLN A 43 -10.74 16.59 12.58
CA GLN A 43 -9.37 16.71 12.12
C GLN A 43 -8.70 15.33 12.04
N GLY A 44 -9.36 14.35 11.45
CA GLY A 44 -8.61 13.22 10.89
C GLY A 44 -7.58 13.78 9.91
N PHE A 45 -6.36 13.23 9.88
CA PHE A 45 -5.27 13.70 9.00
C PHE A 45 -5.60 13.65 7.48
N GLY A 46 -6.82 13.23 7.13
CA GLY A 46 -7.38 13.42 5.81
C GLY A 46 -6.63 12.63 4.74
N ASN A 47 -6.92 12.98 3.50
CA ASN A 47 -6.29 12.39 2.33
C ASN A 47 -4.85 12.91 2.21
N LEU A 48 -3.89 12.19 2.79
CA LEU A 48 -2.47 12.57 2.77
C LEU A 48 -1.90 12.63 1.34
N LEU A 49 -2.40 11.75 0.46
CA LEU A 49 -2.07 11.81 -0.96
C LEU A 49 -2.51 13.14 -1.60
N GLN A 50 -3.69 13.65 -1.23
CA GLN A 50 -4.16 14.96 -1.68
C GLN A 50 -3.32 16.10 -1.08
N LEU A 51 -2.97 16.03 0.20
CA LEU A 51 -2.12 17.04 0.86
C LEU A 51 -0.74 17.13 0.20
N LEU A 52 -0.14 15.99 -0.20
CA LEU A 52 1.09 15.96 -0.99
C LEU A 52 0.96 16.79 -2.27
N TYR A 53 -0.12 16.59 -3.03
CA TYR A 53 -0.32 17.31 -4.28
C TYR A 53 -0.66 18.79 -4.10
N GLN A 54 -1.26 19.17 -2.96
CA GLN A 54 -1.60 20.57 -2.65
C GLN A 54 -0.39 21.38 -2.18
N GLU A 55 0.40 20.84 -1.25
CA GLU A 55 1.56 21.55 -0.68
C GLU A 55 2.76 20.60 -0.51
N PRO A 56 3.48 20.28 -1.60
CA PRO A 56 4.53 19.27 -1.57
C PRO A 56 5.71 19.66 -0.69
N SER A 57 6.05 20.95 -0.57
CA SER A 57 7.10 21.43 0.35
C SER A 57 6.80 21.08 1.81
N ARG A 58 5.53 21.04 2.19
CA ARG A 58 5.09 20.71 3.55
C ARG A 58 4.94 19.21 3.77
N TRP A 59 4.43 18.48 2.78
CA TRP A 59 3.93 17.11 2.97
C TRP A 59 4.77 16.02 2.30
N SER A 60 5.77 16.35 1.47
CA SER A 60 6.58 15.33 0.77
C SER A 60 7.27 14.36 1.73
N TYR A 61 7.96 14.88 2.75
CA TYR A 61 8.66 14.04 3.73
C TYR A 61 7.69 13.12 4.49
N THR A 62 6.57 13.67 4.94
CA THR A 62 5.54 12.91 5.66
C THR A 62 4.94 11.81 4.77
N PHE A 63 4.57 12.15 3.53
CA PHE A 63 3.99 11.19 2.60
C PHE A 63 4.99 10.10 2.21
N GLN A 64 6.22 10.46 1.82
CA GLN A 64 7.25 9.48 1.44
C GLN A 64 7.58 8.52 2.59
N THR A 65 7.71 9.05 3.81
CA THR A 65 7.94 8.22 5.00
C THR A 65 6.76 7.27 5.23
N TYR A 66 5.53 7.79 5.16
CA TYR A 66 4.33 6.98 5.37
C TYR A 66 4.13 5.93 4.27
N SER A 67 4.33 6.27 3.00
CA SER A 67 4.21 5.35 1.86
C SER A 67 5.23 4.24 1.97
N CYS A 68 6.51 4.56 2.21
CA CYS A 68 7.58 3.58 2.39
C CYS A 68 7.29 2.63 3.57
N MET A 69 6.92 3.18 4.74
CA MET A 69 6.59 2.37 5.91
C MET A 69 5.36 1.48 5.67
N SER A 70 4.34 1.98 4.97
CA SER A 70 3.15 1.18 4.63
C SER A 70 3.48 0.00 3.72
N ARG A 71 4.38 0.17 2.73
CA ARG A 71 4.85 -0.93 1.89
C ARG A 71 5.68 -1.93 2.68
N LEU A 72 6.62 -1.43 3.50
CA LEU A 72 7.49 -2.28 4.31
C LEU A 72 6.67 -3.17 5.25
N LYS A 73 5.62 -2.61 5.88
CA LYS A 73 4.71 -3.40 6.73
C LYS A 73 4.10 -4.58 5.98
N VAL A 74 3.55 -4.35 4.77
CA VAL A 74 2.94 -5.42 3.98
C VAL A 74 3.98 -6.43 3.48
N GLN A 75 5.20 -6.01 3.19
CA GLN A 75 6.29 -6.92 2.82
C GLN A 75 6.78 -7.80 3.99
N LEU A 76 6.62 -7.33 5.22
CA LEU A 76 6.97 -8.07 6.43
C LEU A 76 5.82 -8.93 6.97
N GLU A 77 4.61 -8.80 6.43
CA GLU A 77 3.49 -9.67 6.80
C GLU A 77 3.80 -11.13 6.42
N PRO A 78 3.41 -12.11 7.27
CA PRO A 78 3.61 -13.52 6.96
C PRO A 78 3.00 -13.90 5.61
N LEU A 79 3.69 -14.77 4.88
CA LEU A 79 3.17 -15.32 3.62
C LEU A 79 1.83 -16.01 3.85
N ALA A 80 0.88 -15.76 2.95
CA ALA A 80 -0.43 -16.41 3.01
C ALA A 80 -0.27 -17.93 3.01
N GLU A 81 -1.01 -18.65 3.86
CA GLU A 81 -0.91 -20.12 3.98
C GLU A 81 -1.09 -20.85 2.65
N ARG A 82 -1.88 -20.28 1.73
CA ARG A 82 -2.08 -20.83 0.39
C ARG A 82 -0.79 -20.84 -0.43
N LEU A 83 0.06 -19.80 -0.31
CA LEU A 83 1.37 -19.77 -0.95
C LEU A 83 2.29 -20.82 -0.35
N LEU A 84 2.30 -20.97 0.98
CA LEU A 84 3.16 -21.94 1.66
C LEU A 84 2.89 -23.39 1.24
N LYS A 85 1.68 -23.68 0.75
CA LYS A 85 1.27 -24.99 0.24
C LYS A 85 1.51 -25.17 -1.27
N SER A 86 1.92 -24.10 -1.97
CA SER A 86 2.23 -24.15 -3.40
C SER A 86 3.63 -24.74 -3.62
N PRO A 87 3.82 -25.63 -4.61
CA PRO A 87 5.15 -26.12 -4.97
C PRO A 87 6.07 -24.99 -5.48
N GLU A 88 5.48 -23.96 -6.10
CA GLU A 88 6.19 -22.77 -6.59
C GLU A 88 5.46 -21.51 -6.07
N PRO A 89 5.80 -21.03 -4.86
CA PRO A 89 5.15 -19.84 -4.30
C PRO A 89 5.64 -18.58 -5.01
N VAL A 90 4.71 -17.85 -5.64
CA VAL A 90 5.00 -16.56 -6.28
C VAL A 90 4.24 -15.43 -5.57
N GLN A 91 4.98 -14.44 -5.09
CA GLN A 91 4.44 -13.20 -4.54
C GLN A 91 4.88 -12.01 -5.40
N VAL A 92 3.92 -11.18 -5.82
CA VAL A 92 4.18 -10.00 -6.64
C VAL A 92 3.70 -8.76 -5.91
N PHE A 93 4.55 -7.74 -5.83
CA PHE A 93 4.23 -6.46 -5.21
C PHE A 93 4.06 -5.37 -6.28
N GLU A 94 3.01 -4.57 -6.16
CA GLU A 94 2.85 -3.35 -6.95
C GLU A 94 3.77 -2.24 -6.42
N ARG A 95 4.92 -2.08 -7.10
CA ARG A 95 6.11 -1.32 -6.66
C ARG A 95 6.83 -1.99 -5.48
N SER A 96 7.96 -1.39 -5.09
CA SER A 96 8.79 -1.83 -3.96
C SER A 96 9.25 -0.63 -3.14
N VAL A 97 9.79 -0.87 -1.94
CA VAL A 97 10.44 0.17 -1.11
C VAL A 97 11.59 0.88 -1.83
N TYR A 98 12.21 0.23 -2.82
CA TYR A 98 13.26 0.83 -3.63
C TYR A 98 12.73 1.89 -4.62
N SER A 99 11.44 1.83 -4.95
CA SER A 99 10.80 2.78 -5.85
C SER A 99 10.37 4.08 -5.17
N ASP A 100 10.45 4.16 -3.83
CA ASP A 100 10.12 5.37 -3.06
C ASP A 100 11.34 6.30 -2.85
N ARG A 101 12.55 5.88 -3.23
CA ARG A 101 13.78 6.69 -3.25
C ARG A 101 13.93 7.45 -4.58
#